data_AF-A0A183MBM7-F1
#
_entry.id   AF-A0A183MBM7-F1
#
_cell.length_a   1.000
_cell.length_b   1.000
_cell.length_c   1.000
_cell.angle_alpha   90.00
_cell.angle_beta   90.00
_cell.angle_gamma   90.00
#
_symmetry.space_group_name_H-M   'P 1'
#
loop_
_entity.id
_entity.type
_entity.pdbx_description
1 polymer ?
#
loop_
_entity_poly.entity_id
_entity_poly.type
_entity_poly.pdbx_seq_one_letter_code
_entity_poly.pdbx_strand_id
1 'polypeptide(L)' 'PEKLIDLQEYEKKQTALHKAAASRRRVICKTLITAGACPTITDIYGKQPSNLALKANDPQLATYLKSKSICNYTNIDSKI' A
#
# COMPACT_ATOMS: atom_id res chain seq x y z
N PRO A 1 12.32 -4.93 12.88
CA PRO A 1 11.85 -5.75 11.73
C PRO A 1 10.75 -5.08 10.88
N GLU A 2 9.85 -4.27 11.46
CA GLU A 2 8.78 -3.56 10.74
C GLU A 2 9.28 -2.58 9.66
N LYS A 3 10.53 -2.09 9.77
CA LYS A 3 11.14 -1.17 8.79
C LYS A 3 11.32 -1.74 7.37
N LEU A 4 11.24 -3.06 7.17
CA LEU A 4 11.52 -3.64 5.86
C LEU A 4 10.31 -3.63 4.92
N ILE A 5 9.08 -3.73 5.45
CA ILE A 5 7.88 -3.90 4.60
C ILE A 5 7.55 -2.66 3.77
N ASP A 6 7.87 -1.49 4.32
CA ASP A 6 7.68 -0.18 3.70
C ASP A 6 8.96 0.36 3.04
N LEU A 7 9.99 -0.48 2.90
CA LEU A 7 11.21 -0.08 2.22
C LEU A 7 10.91 0.33 0.78
N GLN A 8 11.35 1.53 0.44
CA GLN A 8 11.24 2.08 -0.90
C GLN A 8 12.49 1.71 -1.69
N GLU A 9 12.31 1.17 -2.89
CA GLU A 9 13.45 1.04 -3.80
C GLU A 9 14.00 2.43 -4.19
N TYR A 10 15.25 2.47 -4.67
CA TYR A 10 15.98 3.71 -4.80
C TYR A 10 15.51 4.61 -5.94
N GLU A 11 15.19 4.05 -7.11
CA GLU A 11 14.94 4.79 -8.34
C GLU A 11 13.56 5.46 -8.38
N LYS A 12 12.49 4.72 -8.06
CA LYS A 12 11.11 5.23 -8.13
C LYS A 12 10.49 5.44 -6.75
N LYS A 13 11.24 5.21 -5.67
CA LYS A 13 10.73 5.29 -4.28
C LYS A 13 9.47 4.43 -4.08
N GLN A 14 9.36 3.30 -4.77
CA GLN A 14 8.21 2.42 -4.66
C GLN A 14 8.41 1.35 -3.59
N THR A 15 7.38 1.13 -2.77
CA THR A 15 7.32 -0.02 -1.85
C THR A 15 6.90 -1.30 -2.58
N ALA A 16 7.02 -2.45 -1.92
CA ALA A 16 6.48 -3.71 -2.43
C ALA A 16 4.97 -3.60 -2.77
N LEU A 17 4.22 -2.81 -1.99
CA LEU A 17 2.79 -2.60 -2.19
C LEU A 17 2.50 -1.83 -3.49
N HIS A 18 3.35 -0.88 -3.89
CA HIS A 18 3.23 -0.19 -5.18
C HIS A 18 3.37 -1.15 -6.35
N LYS A 19 4.40 -2.02 -6.34
CA LYS A 19 4.64 -3.00 -7.40
C LYS A 19 3.49 -4.00 -7.49
N ALA A 20 2.99 -4.48 -6.35
CA ALA A 20 1.86 -5.38 -6.29
C ALA A 20 0.58 -4.74 -6.86
N ALA A 21 0.30 -3.48 -6.52
CA ALA A 21 -0.86 -2.75 -7.01
C ALA A 21 -0.79 -2.49 -8.52
N ALA A 22 0.36 -2.04 -9.04
CA ALA A 22 0.59 -1.85 -10.47
C ALA A 22 0.43 -3.17 -11.27
N SER A 23 0.76 -4.30 -10.63
CA SER A 23 0.65 -5.63 -11.24
C SER A 23 -0.71 -6.31 -11.02
N ARG A 24 -1.69 -5.62 -10.39
CA ARG A 24 -3.01 -6.16 -10.02
C ARG A 24 -2.94 -7.45 -9.16
N ARG A 25 -1.88 -7.61 -8.37
CA ARG A 25 -1.68 -8.79 -7.51
C ARG A 25 -2.48 -8.64 -6.22
N ARG A 26 -3.80 -8.76 -6.31
CA ARG A 26 -4.75 -8.54 -5.21
C ARG A 26 -4.41 -9.32 -3.93
N VAL A 27 -4.01 -10.58 -4.06
CA VAL A 27 -3.61 -11.42 -2.91
C VAL A 27 -2.38 -10.84 -2.23
N ILE A 28 -1.35 -10.49 -3.00
CA ILE A 28 -0.11 -9.89 -2.47
C ILE A 28 -0.41 -8.54 -1.80
N CYS A 29 -1.26 -7.69 -2.40
CA CYS A 29 -1.68 -6.44 -1.78
C CYS A 29 -2.33 -6.67 -0.42
N LYS A 30 -3.25 -7.64 -0.30
CA LYS A 30 -3.90 -7.99 0.97
C LYS A 30 -2.89 -8.50 1.99
N THR A 31 -2.00 -9.40 1.59
CA THR A 31 -0.95 -9.95 2.48
C THR A 31 -0.05 -8.84 3.01
N LEU A 32 0.39 -7.91 2.16
CA LEU A 32 1.22 -6.78 2.57
C LEU A 32 0.49 -5.87 3.57
N ILE A 33 -0.79 -5.54 3.32
CA ILE A 33 -1.60 -4.75 4.25
C ILE A 33 -1.76 -5.47 5.60
N THR A 34 -2.05 -6.77 5.60
CA THR A 34 -2.17 -7.57 6.82
C THR A 34 -0.84 -7.64 7.59
N ALA A 35 0.28 -7.65 6.88
CA ALA A 35 1.61 -7.60 7.47
C ALA A 35 2.04 -6.18 7.94
N GLY A 36 1.16 -5.18 7.85
CA GLY A 36 1.39 -3.82 8.35
C GLY A 36 1.95 -2.83 7.34
N ALA A 37 1.96 -3.15 6.04
CA ALA A 37 2.42 -2.20 5.02
C ALA A 37 1.57 -0.92 5.01
N CYS A 38 2.23 0.22 4.89
CA CYS A 38 1.59 1.52 4.85
C CYS A 38 1.08 1.85 3.43
N PRO A 39 -0.26 1.93 3.21
CA PRO A 39 -0.82 2.22 1.89
C PRO A 39 -0.77 3.69 1.49
N THR A 40 -0.28 4.58 2.37
CA THR A 40 -0.25 6.03 2.12
C THR A 40 1.10 6.53 1.62
N ILE A 41 2.16 5.71 1.69
CA ILE A 41 3.49 6.04 1.17
C ILE A 41 3.39 6.36 -0.31
N THR A 42 4.06 7.42 -0.74
CA THR A 42 4.09 7.88 -2.13
C THR A 42 5.40 7.54 -2.82
N ASP A 43 5.31 7.25 -4.12
CA ASP A 43 6.47 7.11 -5.00
C ASP A 43 7.09 8.48 -5.39
N ILE A 44 8.14 8.49 -6.21
CA ILE A 44 8.79 9.74 -6.67
C ILE A 44 7.85 10.71 -7.41
N TYR A 45 6.71 10.23 -7.91
CA TYR A 45 5.72 11.02 -8.62
C TYR A 45 4.55 11.44 -7.72
N GLY A 46 4.67 11.24 -6.40
CA GLY A 46 3.60 11.52 -5.45
C GLY A 46 2.44 10.52 -5.52
N LYS A 47 2.61 9.36 -6.17
CA LYS A 47 1.53 8.38 -6.34
C LYS A 47 1.55 7.36 -5.23
N GLN A 48 0.38 7.09 -4.66
CA GLN A 48 0.16 5.99 -3.73
C GLN A 48 -0.08 4.67 -4.48
N PRO A 49 0.02 3.51 -3.81
CA PRO A 49 -0.34 2.22 -4.39
C PRO A 49 -1.74 2.19 -5.00
N SER A 50 -2.71 2.88 -4.38
CA SER A 50 -4.08 3.02 -4.90
C SER A 50 -4.13 3.71 -6.27
N ASN A 51 -3.30 4.74 -6.49
CA ASN A 51 -3.20 5.40 -7.79
C ASN A 51 -2.62 4.46 -8.86
N LEU A 52 -1.68 3.57 -8.49
CA LEU A 52 -1.13 2.59 -9.42
C LEU A 52 -2.12 1.47 -9.76
N ALA A 53 -2.96 1.06 -8.80
CA ALA A 53 -4.06 0.14 -9.07
C ALA A 53 -5.09 0.74 -10.06
N LEU A 54 -5.44 2.03 -9.91
CA LEU A 54 -6.25 2.75 -10.91
C LEU A 54 -5.54 2.78 -12.26
N LYS A 55 -4.23 3.11 -12.25
CA LYS A 55 -3.25 2.95 -13.34
C LYS A 55 -3.46 1.68 -14.17
N ALA A 56 -3.59 0.57 -13.44
CA ALA A 56 -3.66 -0.77 -13.98
C ALA A 56 -5.09 -1.23 -14.35
N ASN A 57 -6.08 -0.33 -14.32
CA ASN A 57 -7.51 -0.65 -14.51
C ASN A 57 -8.08 -1.62 -13.47
N ASP A 58 -7.64 -1.51 -12.20
CA ASP A 58 -8.23 -2.25 -11.07
C ASP A 58 -8.83 -1.27 -10.02
N PRO A 59 -10.00 -0.67 -10.30
CA PRO A 59 -10.63 0.29 -9.40
C PRO A 59 -11.10 -0.33 -8.09
N GLN A 60 -11.44 -1.62 -8.07
CA GLN A 60 -11.82 -2.32 -6.85
C GLN A 60 -10.63 -2.43 -5.89
N LEU A 61 -9.45 -2.79 -6.42
CA LEU A 61 -8.22 -2.83 -5.63
C LEU A 61 -7.82 -1.43 -5.15
N ALA A 62 -7.96 -0.41 -6.00
CA ALA A 62 -7.67 0.96 -5.61
C ALA A 62 -8.55 1.44 -4.44
N THR A 63 -9.85 1.17 -4.49
CA THR A 63 -10.80 1.48 -3.41
C THR A 63 -10.43 0.74 -2.13
N TYR A 64 -10.06 -0.54 -2.22
CA TYR A 64 -9.58 -1.31 -1.07
C TYR A 64 -8.32 -0.71 -0.45
N LEU A 65 -7.32 -0.36 -1.25
CA LEU A 65 -6.08 0.25 -0.75
C LEU A 65 -6.35 1.60 -0.09
N LYS A 66 -7.24 2.40 -0.67
CA LYS A 66 -7.64 3.71 -0.12
C LYS A 66 -8.43 3.56 1.19
N SER A 67 -9.28 2.54 1.32
CA SER A 67 -10.00 2.32 2.58
C SER A 67 -9.08 1.89 3.71
N LYS A 68 -7.99 1.16 3.41
CA LYS A 68 -6.97 0.79 4.39
C LYS A 68 -6.14 1.97 4.89
N SER A 69 -5.98 3.02 4.10
CA SER A 69 -5.39 4.28 4.56
C SER A 69 -6.18 4.95 5.67
N ILE A 70 -7.50 4.76 5.71
CA ILE A 70 -8.40 5.37 6.69
C ILE A 70 -8.44 4.53 7.99
N CYS A 71 -8.43 3.20 7.87
CA CYS A 71 -8.50 2.31 9.03
C CYS A 71 -7.18 2.19 9.80
N ASN A 72 -6.03 2.53 9.19
CA ASN A 72 -4.74 2.51 9.90
C ASN A 72 -4.60 3.64 10.95
N TYR A 73 -5.57 4.56 11.04
CA TYR A 73 -5.61 5.60 12.07
C TYR A 73 -6.24 5.16 13.40
N THR A 74 -6.95 4.03 13.46
CA THR A 74 -7.73 3.64 14.66
C THR A 74 -7.10 2.52 15.49
N ASN A 75 -5.86 2.13 15.22
CA ASN A 75 -5.20 1.02 15.95
C ASN A 75 -4.31 1.47 17.12
N ILE A 76 -4.47 2.71 17.59
CA ILE A 76 -3.78 3.23 18.79
C ILE A 76 -4.49 2.89 20.12
N ASP A 77 -5.72 2.36 20.12
CA ASP A 77 -6.49 2.10 21.36
C ASP A 77 -6.74 0.61 21.68
N SER A 78 -5.78 -0.29 21.43
CA SER A 78 -5.90 -1.70 21.90
C SER A 78 -4.66 -2.31 22.53
N LYS A 79 -3.72 -1.49 23.01
CA LYS A 79 -2.79 -1.90 24.06
C LYS A 79 -3.20 -1.24 25.38
N ILE A 80 -4.15 -1.92 26.05
CA ILE A 80 -4.29 -1.90 27.50
C ILE A 80 -3.02 -2.50 28.10
#